data_AF-A0A9J6AUC8-F1
#
_entry.id   AF-A0A9J6AUC8-F1
#
_cell.length_a   1.000
_cell.length_b   1.000
_cell.length_c   1.000
_cell.angle_alpha   90.00
_cell.angle_beta   90.00
_cell.angle_gamma   90.00
#
_symmetry.space_group_name_H-M   'P 1'
#
loop_
_entity.id
_entity.type
_entity.pdbx_description
1 polymer ?
#
loop_
_entity_poly.entity_id
_entity_poly.type
_entity_poly.pdbx_seq_one_letter_code
_entity_poly.pdbx_strand_id
1 'polypeptide(L)'
;MNELWNKWRGHLHAKYVKDKPIQQSLKNVPRGVDKKEWKWLVNEHFASESFSGKYGNPPDLATIFFETHKKDNKLVEPEAIEKHVHLAQLEEIDIKSLNEENKSLNEENKSLNDRLSTIEDEMKKIMK
;
A
#
# COMPACT_ATOMS: atom_id res chain seq x y z
N MET A 1 -7.09 19.82 -17.65
CA MET A 1 -6.61 18.77 -18.58
C MET A 1 -7.81 17.99 -19.07
N ASN A 2 -7.98 17.82 -20.39
CA ASN A 2 -9.12 17.09 -20.96
C ASN A 2 -9.21 15.69 -20.33
N GLU A 3 -10.37 15.34 -19.77
CA GLU A 3 -10.63 14.03 -19.15
C GLU A 3 -10.28 12.84 -20.06
N LEU A 4 -10.34 13.06 -21.37
CA LEU A 4 -9.94 12.11 -22.39
C LEU A 4 -8.47 11.66 -22.20
N TRP A 5 -7.54 12.58 -21.93
CA TRP A 5 -6.12 12.24 -21.79
C TRP A 5 -5.86 11.39 -20.54
N ASN A 6 -6.56 11.67 -19.44
CA ASN A 6 -6.44 10.89 -18.21
C ASN A 6 -6.89 9.44 -18.37
N LYS A 7 -7.90 9.19 -19.22
CA LYS A 7 -8.41 7.84 -19.51
C LYS A 7 -7.50 7.05 -20.45
N TRP A 8 -6.83 7.71 -21.40
CA TRP A 8 -6.09 7.03 -22.47
C TRP A 8 -4.56 7.05 -22.33
N ARG A 9 -3.99 7.82 -21.38
CA ARG A 9 -2.54 7.96 -21.18
C ARG A 9 -1.79 6.62 -21.02
N GLY A 10 -2.36 5.65 -20.32
CA GLY A 10 -1.75 4.33 -20.14
C GLY A 10 -1.64 3.54 -21.46
N HIS A 11 -2.71 3.55 -22.25
CA HIS A 11 -2.72 2.92 -23.58
C HIS A 11 -1.75 3.60 -24.54
N LEU A 12 -1.73 4.94 -24.55
CA LEU A 12 -0.84 5.73 -25.39
C LEU A 12 0.63 5.49 -25.03
N HIS A 13 0.95 5.45 -23.73
CA HIS A 13 2.28 5.13 -23.27
C HIS A 13 2.71 3.73 -23.73
N ALA A 14 1.89 2.71 -23.45
CA ALA A 14 2.21 1.32 -23.80
C ALA A 14 2.46 1.11 -25.31
N LYS A 15 1.67 1.76 -26.17
CA LYS A 15 1.73 1.56 -27.62
C LYS A 15 2.81 2.39 -28.30
N TYR A 16 2.93 3.67 -27.93
CA TYR A 16 3.72 4.64 -28.69
C TYR A 16 5.02 5.05 -28.01
N VAL A 17 5.17 4.84 -26.69
CA VAL A 17 6.29 5.37 -25.90
C VAL A 17 7.11 4.28 -25.22
N LYS A 18 6.46 3.23 -24.72
CA LYS A 18 7.11 2.12 -24.00
C LYS A 18 8.23 1.52 -24.85
N ASP A 19 9.39 1.36 -24.20
CA ASP A 19 10.62 0.78 -24.74
C ASP A 19 11.21 1.54 -25.95
N LYS A 20 10.77 2.78 -26.21
CA LYS A 20 11.26 3.63 -27.29
C LYS A 20 11.95 4.88 -26.73
N PRO A 21 13.05 5.34 -27.33
CA PRO A 21 13.65 6.61 -26.96
C PRO A 21 12.68 7.76 -27.22
N ILE A 22 12.71 8.77 -26.35
CA ILE A 22 11.80 9.95 -26.40
C ILE A 22 11.76 10.58 -27.80
N GLN A 23 12.91 10.65 -28.50
CA GLN A 23 12.98 11.21 -29.85
C GLN A 23 12.20 10.41 -30.89
N GLN A 24 12.07 9.10 -30.72
CA GLN A 24 11.27 8.25 -31.59
C GLN A 24 9.79 8.34 -31.21
N SER A 25 9.48 8.43 -29.92
CA SER A 25 8.12 8.64 -29.41
C SER A 25 7.51 9.95 -29.92
N LEU A 26 8.29 11.04 -30.00
CA LEU A 26 7.87 12.32 -30.57
C LEU A 26 7.51 12.25 -32.07
N LYS A 27 8.08 11.29 -32.82
CA LYS A 27 7.76 11.07 -34.24
C LYS A 27 6.52 10.22 -34.45
N ASN A 28 6.15 9.40 -33.46
CA ASN A 28 5.03 8.45 -33.53
C ASN A 28 3.70 9.08 -33.06
N VAL A 29 3.29 10.17 -33.71
CA VAL A 29 2.04 10.87 -33.37
C VAL A 29 0.85 9.98 -33.74
N PRO A 30 -0.04 9.63 -32.80
CA PRO A 30 -1.25 8.86 -33.11
C PRO A 30 -2.16 9.62 -34.07
N ARG A 31 -2.81 8.90 -35.00
CA ARG A 31 -3.71 9.50 -35.99
C ARG A 31 -4.88 10.18 -35.27
N GLY A 32 -5.08 11.47 -35.54
CA GLY A 32 -6.13 12.28 -34.90
C GLY A 32 -5.70 13.00 -33.63
N VAL A 33 -4.43 12.86 -33.21
CA VAL A 33 -3.85 13.64 -32.10
C VAL A 33 -3.09 14.84 -32.66
N ASP A 34 -3.31 16.02 -32.08
CA ASP A 34 -2.55 17.21 -32.45
C ASP A 34 -1.07 17.08 -32.09
N LYS A 35 -0.19 17.55 -32.98
CA LYS A 35 1.26 17.42 -32.79
C LYS A 35 1.77 18.20 -31.57
N LYS A 36 1.18 19.34 -31.25
CA LYS A 36 1.58 20.16 -30.10
C LYS A 36 1.12 19.49 -28.80
N GLU A 37 -0.10 18.96 -28.77
CA GLU A 37 -0.61 18.18 -27.63
C GLU A 37 0.22 16.91 -27.39
N TRP A 38 0.58 16.17 -28.45
CA TRP A 38 1.45 15.00 -28.35
C TRP A 38 2.84 15.34 -27.82
N LYS A 39 3.43 16.43 -28.34
CA LYS A 39 4.76 16.89 -27.90
C LYS A 39 4.74 17.29 -26.42
N TRP A 40 3.69 17.98 -25.97
CA TRP A 40 3.52 18.31 -24.57
C TRP A 40 3.36 17.04 -23.72
N LEU A 41 2.53 16.08 -24.13
CA LEU A 41 2.30 14.84 -23.39
C LEU A 41 3.59 14.01 -23.23
N VAL A 42 4.39 13.89 -24.29
CA VAL A 42 5.65 13.13 -24.25
C VAL A 42 6.71 13.83 -23.39
N ASN A 43 6.85 15.14 -23.50
CA ASN A 43 7.90 15.88 -22.80
C ASN A 43 7.55 16.21 -21.35
N GLU A 44 6.30 16.52 -21.05
CA GLU A 44 5.88 17.02 -19.74
C GLU A 44 5.37 15.89 -18.84
N HIS A 45 4.68 14.89 -19.42
CA HIS A 45 4.04 13.82 -18.64
C HIS A 45 4.79 12.50 -18.70
N PHE A 46 5.17 12.02 -19.89
CA PHE A 46 5.87 10.73 -20.01
C PHE A 46 7.36 10.80 -19.68
N ALA A 47 7.99 11.97 -19.86
CA ALA A 47 9.37 12.20 -19.49
C ALA A 47 9.55 12.76 -18.06
N SER A 48 8.47 12.99 -17.30
CA SER A 48 8.58 13.45 -15.92
C SER A 48 9.26 12.40 -15.04
N GLU A 49 10.01 12.83 -14.03
CA GLU A 49 10.65 11.92 -13.07
C GLU A 49 9.63 11.09 -12.27
N SER A 50 8.42 11.63 -12.06
CA SER A 50 7.30 10.93 -11.43
C SER A 50 6.71 9.80 -12.28
N PHE A 51 6.85 9.87 -13.60
CA PHE A 51 6.37 8.83 -14.52
C PHE A 51 7.49 7.89 -14.99
N SER A 52 8.73 8.39 -15.08
CA SER A 52 9.91 7.63 -15.50
C SER A 52 10.60 6.84 -14.39
N GLY A 53 10.11 6.92 -13.14
CA GLY A 53 10.45 6.00 -12.07
C GLY A 53 11.96 5.81 -11.90
N LYS A 54 12.71 6.89 -11.66
CA LYS A 54 14.17 6.82 -11.47
C LYS A 54 14.64 6.13 -10.19
N TYR A 55 13.75 5.62 -9.35
CA TYR A 55 14.11 4.67 -8.29
C TYR A 55 13.45 3.35 -8.62
N GLY A 56 14.24 2.29 -8.77
CA GLY A 56 13.82 0.94 -9.17
C GLY A 56 12.87 0.22 -8.19
N ASN A 57 12.16 0.97 -7.34
CA ASN A 57 10.94 0.51 -6.71
C ASN A 57 9.82 1.49 -7.10
N PRO A 58 8.71 0.99 -7.69
CA PRO A 58 7.53 1.82 -7.84
C PRO A 58 7.18 2.42 -6.47
N PRO A 59 6.71 3.69 -6.44
CA PRO A 59 6.17 4.26 -5.22
C PRO A 59 5.15 3.28 -4.64
N ASP A 60 5.22 3.03 -3.34
CA ASP A 60 4.27 2.11 -2.72
C ASP A 60 2.83 2.61 -2.92
N LEU A 61 1.87 1.70 -2.76
CA LEU A 61 0.45 2.00 -2.94
C LEU A 61 -0.01 3.18 -2.06
N ALA A 62 0.57 3.36 -0.87
CA ALA A 62 0.23 4.46 0.01
C ALA A 62 0.70 5.80 -0.58
N THR A 63 1.92 5.85 -1.12
CA THR A 63 2.49 7.02 -1.78
C THR A 63 1.67 7.42 -3.00
N ILE A 64 1.28 6.45 -3.85
CA ILE A 64 0.42 6.69 -5.01
C ILE A 64 -0.95 7.22 -4.56
N PHE A 65 -1.53 6.63 -3.52
CA PHE A 65 -2.81 7.06 -2.98
C PHE A 65 -2.75 8.51 -2.47
N PHE A 66 -1.75 8.85 -1.65
CA PHE A 66 -1.59 10.21 -1.12
C PHE A 66 -1.34 11.26 -2.22
N GLU A 67 -0.51 10.96 -3.22
CA GLU A 67 -0.25 11.88 -4.32
C GLU A 67 -1.46 12.08 -5.23
N THR A 68 -2.26 11.04 -5.45
CA THR A 68 -3.46 11.11 -6.30
C THR A 68 -4.66 11.77 -5.62
N HIS A 69 -4.69 11.83 -4.29
CA HIS A 69 -5.76 12.47 -3.50
C HIS A 69 -5.39 13.88 -3.03
N LYS A 70 -4.44 14.55 -3.70
CA LYS A 70 -4.11 15.96 -3.50
C LYS A 70 -4.70 16.82 -4.63
N LYS A 71 -5.27 17.97 -4.28
CA LYS A 71 -5.66 19.05 -5.18
C LYS A 71 -5.08 20.36 -4.66
N ASP A 72 -4.33 21.07 -5.49
CA ASP A 72 -3.65 22.33 -5.13
C ASP A 72 -2.78 22.18 -3.85
N ASN A 73 -2.02 21.08 -3.78
CA ASN A 73 -1.22 20.69 -2.61
C ASN A 73 -2.00 20.42 -1.30
N LYS A 74 -3.34 20.41 -1.34
CA LYS A 74 -4.20 20.04 -0.20
C LYS A 74 -4.84 18.68 -0.44
N LEU A 75 -4.94 17.86 0.61
CA LEU A 75 -5.67 16.59 0.53
C LEU A 75 -7.15 16.87 0.28
N VAL A 76 -7.74 16.13 -0.65
CA VAL A 76 -9.15 16.29 -1.04
C VAL A 76 -10.10 15.86 0.09
N GLU A 77 -9.70 14.88 0.92
CA GLU A 77 -10.50 14.33 2.02
C GLU A 77 -9.64 14.01 3.28
N PRO A 78 -9.16 15.03 4.02
CA PRO A 78 -8.31 14.82 5.18
C PRO A 78 -9.01 14.07 6.34
N GLU A 79 -10.31 14.28 6.51
CA GLU A 79 -11.10 13.63 7.58
C GLU A 79 -11.23 12.11 7.39
N ALA A 80 -11.32 11.64 6.13
CA ALA A 80 -11.39 10.21 5.84
C ALA A 80 -10.07 9.50 6.17
N ILE A 81 -8.94 10.19 5.91
CA ILE A 81 -7.60 9.70 6.22
C ILE A 81 -7.40 9.61 7.74
N GLU A 82 -7.79 10.66 8.47
CA GLU A 82 -7.70 10.69 9.94
C GLU A 82 -8.52 9.56 10.58
N LYS A 83 -9.75 9.33 10.10
CA LYS A 83 -10.58 8.19 10.54
C LYS A 83 -9.92 6.85 10.26
N HIS A 84 -9.28 6.68 9.10
CA HIS A 84 -8.54 5.46 8.77
C HIS A 84 -7.36 5.22 9.70
N VAL A 85 -6.60 6.27 10.02
CA VAL A 85 -5.47 6.19 10.96
C VAL A 85 -5.96 5.80 12.36
N HIS A 86 -7.05 6.40 12.84
CA HIS A 86 -7.63 6.05 14.13
C HIS A 86 -8.14 4.60 14.18
N LEU A 87 -8.78 4.11 13.12
CA LEU A 87 -9.21 2.71 13.03
C LEU A 87 -8.01 1.76 13.10
N ALA A 88 -6.94 2.04 12.35
CA ALA A 88 -5.72 1.22 12.39
C ALA A 88 -5.06 1.20 13.79
N GLN A 89 -5.08 2.33 14.50
CA GLN A 89 -4.57 2.41 15.88
C GLN A 89 -5.42 1.59 16.86
N LEU A 90 -6.75 1.63 16.73
CA LEU A 90 -7.66 0.83 17.55
C LEU A 90 -7.44 -0.67 17.34
N GLU A 91 -7.32 -1.11 16.08
CA GLU A 91 -6.99 -2.51 15.75
C GLU A 91 -5.66 -2.95 16.39
N GLU A 92 -4.64 -2.09 16.36
CA GLU A 92 -3.35 -2.39 16.98
C GLU A 92 -3.44 -2.50 18.51
N ILE A 93 -4.25 -1.66 19.16
CA ILE A 93 -4.52 -1.72 20.60
C ILE A 93 -5.23 -3.03 20.96
N ASP A 94 -6.26 -3.40 20.21
CA ASP A 94 -7.03 -4.63 20.46
C ASP A 94 -6.14 -5.88 20.31
N ILE A 95 -5.29 -5.92 19.28
CA ILE A 95 -4.32 -7.01 19.08
C ILE A 95 -3.34 -7.10 20.26
N LYS A 96 -2.85 -5.96 20.76
CA LYS A 96 -1.95 -5.93 21.93
C LYS A 96 -2.64 -6.47 23.17
N SER A 97 -3.87 -6.02 23.44
CA SER A 97 -4.65 -6.48 24.59
C SER A 97 -4.90 -7.99 24.54
N LEU A 98 -5.32 -8.52 23.38
CA LEU A 98 -5.55 -9.96 23.21
C LEU A 98 -4.26 -10.78 23.37
N ASN A 99 -3.12 -10.26 22.95
CA ASN A 99 -1.83 -10.94 23.13
C ASN A 99 -1.42 -11.00 24.61
N GLU A 100 -1.67 -9.93 25.37
CA GLU A 100 -1.43 -9.90 26.82
C GLU A 100 -2.33 -10.91 27.56
N GLU A 101 -3.61 -10.97 27.21
CA GLU A 101 -4.55 -11.94 27.79
C GLU A 101 -4.11 -13.39 27.51
N ASN A 102 -3.78 -13.70 26.26
CA ASN A 102 -3.28 -15.03 25.88
C ASN A 102 -2.01 -15.42 26.63
N LYS A 103 -1.10 -14.46 26.85
CA LYS A 103 0.11 -14.70 27.63
C LYS A 103 -0.22 -15.10 29.08
N SER A 104 -1.13 -14.35 29.71
CA SER A 104 -1.60 -14.64 31.08
C SER A 104 -2.24 -16.04 31.17
N LEU A 105 -3.15 -16.37 30.24
CA LEU A 105 -3.79 -17.69 30.19
C LEU A 105 -2.79 -18.83 29.98
N ASN A 106 -1.73 -18.60 29.20
CA ASN A 106 -0.69 -19.58 29.00
C ASN A 106 0.13 -19.83 30.28
N GLU A 107 0.42 -18.77 31.05
CA GLU A 107 1.07 -18.88 32.36
C GLU A 107 0.19 -19.64 33.37
N GLU A 108 -1.11 -19.36 33.39
CA GLU A 108 -2.08 -20.08 34.24
C GLU A 108 -2.16 -21.57 33.88
N ASN A 109 -2.29 -21.89 32.59
CA ASN A 109 -2.33 -23.28 32.12
C ASN A 109 -1.06 -24.07 32.49
N LYS A 110 0.11 -23.43 32.43
CA LYS A 110 1.36 -24.05 32.87
C LYS A 110 1.34 -24.38 34.35
N SER A 111 0.91 -23.42 35.18
CA SER A 111 0.76 -23.60 36.63
C SER A 111 -0.23 -24.73 36.98
N LEU A 112 -1.36 -24.80 36.27
CA LEU A 112 -2.34 -25.87 36.43
C LEU A 112 -1.76 -27.25 36.07
N ASN A 113 -1.00 -27.35 34.98
CA ASN A 113 -0.32 -28.59 34.60
C ASN A 113 0.70 -29.03 35.66
N ASP A 114 1.49 -28.11 36.21
CA ASP A 114 2.46 -28.43 37.27
C ASP A 114 1.75 -28.96 38.53
N ARG A 115 0.60 -28.36 38.88
CA ARG A 115 -0.25 -28.81 40.01
C ARG A 115 -0.86 -30.19 39.74
N LEU A 116 -1.35 -30.44 38.53
CA LEU A 116 -1.90 -31.75 38.14
C LEU A 116 -0.82 -32.83 38.25
N SER A 117 0.39 -32.59 37.73
CA SER A 117 1.51 -33.53 37.85
C SER A 117 1.85 -33.84 39.31
N THR A 118 1.80 -32.83 40.19
CA THR A 118 2.06 -33.01 41.62
C THR A 118 1.03 -33.93 42.27
N ILE A 119 -0.26 -33.72 41.98
CA ILE A 119 -1.36 -34.55 42.51
C ILE A 119 -1.25 -35.99 41.98
N GLU A 120 -0.95 -36.18 40.70
CA GLU A 120 -0.78 -37.51 40.12
C GLU A 120 0.33 -38.31 40.82
N ASP A 121 1.44 -37.66 41.18
CA ASP A 121 2.54 -38.31 41.90
C ASP A 121 2.17 -38.64 43.36
N GLU A 122 1.39 -37.80 44.03
CA GLU A 122 0.83 -38.09 45.35
C GLU A 122 -0.13 -39.29 45.31
N MET A 123 -1.03 -39.34 44.32
CA MET A 123 -1.95 -40.46 44.13
C MET A 123 -1.21 -41.77 43.89
N LYS A 124 -0.15 -41.77 43.07
CA LYS A 124 0.71 -42.95 42.84
C LYS A 124 1.39 -43.44 44.11
N LYS A 125 1.76 -42.54 45.04
CA LYS A 125 2.34 -42.92 46.34
C LYS A 125 1.32 -43.56 47.27
N ILE A 126 0.07 -43.07 47.27
CA ILE A 126 -1.00 -43.62 48.12
C ILE A 126 -1.47 -44.99 47.62
N MET A 127 -1.44 -45.22 46.30
CA MET A 127 -1.84 -46.50 45.69
C MET A 127 -0.75 -47.60 45.78
N LYS A 128 0.41 -47.30 46.35
CA LYS A 128 1.54 -48.23 46.52
C LYS A 128 1.56 -48.82 47.93
#